data_AF-H0A9N4-F1
#
_entry.id   AF-H0A9N4-F1
#
_cell.length_a   1.000
_cell.length_b   1.000
_cell.length_c   1.000
_cell.angle_alpha   90.00
_cell.angle_beta   90.00
_cell.angle_gamma   90.00
#
_symmetry.space_group_name_H-M   'P 1'
#
loop_
_entity.id
_entity.type
_entity.pdbx_description
1 polymer ?
#
loop_
_entity_poly.entity_id
_entity_poly.type
_entity_poly.pdbx_seq_one_letter_code
_entity_poly.pdbx_strand_id
1 'polypeptide(L)'
;MGYIGKEDEIVNMKDYGIETSDSLRDDAKIFAVTSSRMDAGKTTLTAKLIENLSQEYKVGSLKLTGSARERDRLKMLESGSEIFAGLCGCRASIDSG
;
A
#
# COMPACT_ATOMS: atom_id res chain seq x y z
N MET A 1 -15.80 -11.10 16.77
CA MET A 1 -14.83 -10.44 17.67
C MET A 1 -13.49 -11.08 17.39
N GLY A 2 -12.53 -10.34 16.86
CA GLY A 2 -11.18 -10.85 16.52
C GLY A 2 -10.13 -10.10 17.34
N TYR A 3 -9.10 -10.80 17.78
CA TYR A 3 -7.95 -10.24 18.50
C TYR A 3 -6.67 -10.50 17.72
N ILE A 4 -5.63 -9.70 17.97
CA ILE A 4 -4.29 -9.92 17.42
C ILE A 4 -3.47 -10.64 18.47
N GLY A 5 -3.02 -11.84 18.13
CA GLY A 5 -2.15 -12.65 18.96
C GLY A 5 -0.73 -12.72 18.40
N LYS A 6 0.26 -12.71 19.28
CA LYS A 6 1.64 -13.13 18.99
C LYS A 6 2.05 -14.12 20.07
N GLU A 7 2.53 -15.31 19.68
CA GLU A 7 3.00 -16.33 20.63
C GLU A 7 2.01 -16.60 21.79
N ASP A 8 0.73 -16.78 21.45
CA ASP A 8 -0.39 -17.00 22.38
C ASP A 8 -0.79 -15.83 23.31
N GLU A 9 -0.17 -14.65 23.17
CA GLU A 9 -0.58 -13.45 23.90
C GLU A 9 -1.41 -12.50 23.04
N ILE A 10 -2.50 -11.97 23.62
CA ILE A 10 -3.28 -10.88 23.01
C ILE A 10 -2.47 -9.58 23.16
N VAL A 11 -2.06 -8.99 22.04
CA VAL A 11 -1.22 -7.79 22.04
C VAL A 11 -2.01 -6.54 21.64
N ASN A 12 -1.60 -5.39 22.18
CA ASN A 12 -2.16 -4.09 21.82
C ASN A 12 -1.51 -3.59 20.53
N MET A 13 -2.33 -3.25 19.53
CA MET A 13 -1.82 -2.75 18.23
C MET A 13 -1.05 -1.44 18.35
N LYS A 14 -1.31 -0.64 19.39
CA LYS A 14 -0.60 0.63 19.61
C LYS A 14 0.90 0.42 19.81
N ASP A 15 1.29 -0.72 20.38
CA ASP A 15 2.70 -1.02 20.70
C ASP A 15 3.52 -1.39 19.46
N TYR A 16 2.85 -1.61 18.33
CA TYR A 16 3.45 -1.92 17.03
C TYR A 16 3.16 -0.85 15.98
N GLY A 17 2.63 0.29 16.39
CA GLY A 17 2.49 1.45 15.52
C GLY A 17 3.87 2.01 15.17
N ILE A 18 4.11 2.27 13.89
CA ILE A 18 5.23 3.11 13.45
C ILE A 18 5.03 4.54 13.98
N GLU A 19 6.12 5.20 14.39
CA GLU A 19 6.07 6.59 14.84
C GLU A 19 5.45 7.49 13.78
N THR A 20 4.42 8.25 14.18
CA THR A 20 3.80 9.25 13.33
C THR A 20 4.74 10.44 13.23
N SER A 21 5.16 10.80 12.02
CA SER A 21 5.86 12.06 11.78
C SER A 21 4.87 13.13 11.36
N ASP A 22 4.87 14.26 12.06
CA ASP A 22 4.06 15.44 11.71
C ASP A 22 4.60 16.18 10.47
N SER A 23 5.83 15.86 10.06
CA SER A 23 6.45 16.41 8.85
C SER A 23 6.99 15.30 7.98
N LEU A 24 6.45 15.18 6.77
CA LEU A 24 7.13 14.48 5.68
C LEU A 24 8.28 15.38 5.22
N ARG A 25 9.52 14.94 5.44
CA ARG A 25 10.65 15.48 4.67
C ARG A 25 10.57 14.84 3.30
N ASP A 26 9.92 15.45 2.31
CA ASP A 26 10.36 15.24 0.92
C ASP A 26 9.66 16.06 -0.17
N ASP A 27 10.37 16.15 -1.29
CA ASP A 27 9.92 16.65 -2.60
C ASP A 27 9.06 15.63 -3.37
N ALA A 28 8.66 14.54 -2.71
CA ALA A 28 7.97 13.40 -3.30
C ALA A 28 6.68 13.84 -3.98
N LYS A 29 6.59 13.58 -5.29
CA LYS A 29 5.41 13.92 -6.09
C LYS A 29 4.33 12.87 -5.89
N ILE A 30 3.16 13.30 -5.42
CA ILE A 30 2.00 12.43 -5.20
C ILE A 30 1.10 12.46 -6.43
N PHE A 31 0.80 11.27 -6.96
CA PHE A 31 -0.15 11.09 -8.05
C PHE A 31 -1.31 10.20 -7.59
N ALA A 32 -2.53 10.64 -7.86
CA ALA A 32 -3.74 9.89 -7.51
C ALA A 32 -4.49 9.44 -8.77
N VAL A 33 -4.72 8.13 -8.89
CA VAL A 33 -5.54 7.54 -9.95
C VAL A 33 -6.94 7.25 -9.40
N THR A 34 -7.91 8.06 -9.80
CA THR A 34 -9.31 7.94 -9.35
C THR A 34 -10.24 7.62 -10.51
N SER A 35 -11.38 6.99 -10.21
CA SER A 35 -12.43 6.74 -11.20
C SER A 35 -13.78 6.53 -10.53
N SER A 36 -14.86 6.79 -11.28
CA SER A 36 -16.24 6.62 -10.79
C SER A 36 -16.66 5.16 -10.59
N ARG A 37 -16.00 4.20 -11.25
CA ARG A 37 -16.31 2.76 -11.15
C ARG A 37 -15.12 1.95 -10.67
N MET A 38 -15.37 0.80 -10.06
CA MET A 38 -14.32 -0.04 -9.45
C MET A 38 -13.46 -0.76 -10.51
N ASP A 39 -14.05 -1.13 -11.64
CA ASP A 39 -13.50 -1.89 -12.75
C ASP A 39 -13.00 -1.02 -13.93
N ALA A 40 -12.93 0.29 -13.76
CA ALA A 40 -12.51 1.25 -14.80
C ALA A 40 -11.01 1.18 -15.20
N GLY A 41 -10.32 0.09 -14.92
CA GLY A 41 -8.90 -0.08 -15.29
C GLY A 41 -7.90 0.67 -14.41
N LYS A 42 -8.29 1.21 -13.25
CA LYS A 42 -7.40 1.93 -12.31
C LYS A 42 -6.12 1.16 -12.00
N THR A 43 -6.23 -0.11 -11.60
CA THR A 43 -5.04 -0.93 -11.28
C THR A 43 -4.14 -1.07 -12.51
N THR A 44 -4.72 -1.25 -13.70
CA THR A 44 -3.93 -1.40 -14.95
C THR A 44 -3.20 -0.12 -15.32
N LEU A 45 -3.87 1.03 -15.23
CA LEU A 45 -3.22 2.32 -15.46
C LEU A 45 -2.11 2.58 -14.43
N THR A 46 -2.41 2.31 -13.15
CA THR A 46 -1.44 2.48 -12.05
C THR A 46 -0.21 1.61 -12.26
N ALA A 47 -0.39 0.33 -12.61
CA ALA A 47 0.71 -0.58 -12.91
C ALA A 47 1.61 -0.06 -14.05
N LYS A 48 1.03 0.42 -15.15
CA LYS A 48 1.80 1.02 -16.25
C LYS A 48 2.55 2.29 -15.84
N LEU A 49 1.94 3.13 -15.01
CA LEU A 49 2.61 4.32 -14.49
C LEU A 49 3.82 3.94 -13.64
N ILE A 50 3.66 2.97 -12.73
CA ILE A 50 4.75 2.44 -11.92
C ILE A 50 5.85 1.87 -12.82
N GLU A 51 5.52 1.01 -13.78
CA GLU A 51 6.48 0.38 -14.71
C GLU A 51 7.36 1.40 -15.44
N ASN A 52 6.79 2.52 -15.89
CA ASN A 52 7.55 3.56 -16.58
C ASN A 52 8.34 4.45 -15.61
N LEU A 53 7.74 4.85 -14.49
CA LEU A 53 8.38 5.75 -13.53
C LEU A 53 9.51 5.06 -12.74
N SER A 54 9.39 3.76 -12.47
CA SER A 54 10.40 2.98 -11.77
C SER A 54 11.72 2.85 -12.53
N GLN A 55 11.77 3.25 -13.81
CA GLN A 55 13.02 3.33 -14.57
C GLN A 55 13.93 4.49 -14.11
N GLU A 56 13.36 5.56 -13.54
CA GLU A 56 14.07 6.77 -13.17
C GLU A 56 13.87 7.18 -11.70
N TYR A 57 12.79 6.71 -11.07
CA TYR A 57 12.39 7.12 -9.72
C TYR A 57 12.15 5.91 -8.83
N LYS A 58 12.32 6.11 -7.53
CA LYS A 58 11.80 5.17 -6.53
C LYS A 58 10.30 5.40 -6.38
N VAL A 59 9.51 4.37 -6.67
CA VAL A 59 8.05 4.47 -6.68
C VAL A 59 7.47 3.66 -5.52
N GLY A 60 6.70 4.33 -4.68
CA GLY A 60 5.80 3.71 -3.71
C GLY A 60 4.37 3.71 -4.22
N SER A 61 3.62 2.66 -3.91
CA SER A 61 2.20 2.55 -4.29
C SER A 61 1.30 2.42 -3.08
N LEU A 62 0.14 3.08 -3.14
CA LEU A 62 -0.87 3.09 -2.08
C LEU A 62 -2.24 2.81 -2.68
N LYS A 63 -3.01 1.90 -2.06
CA LYS A 63 -4.41 1.63 -2.43
C LYS A 63 -5.36 1.80 -1.24
N LEU A 64 -6.28 2.75 -1.37
CA LEU A 64 -7.17 3.19 -0.28
C LEU A 64 -8.50 2.42 -0.18
N THR A 65 -8.86 1.57 -1.15
CA THR A 65 -10.20 0.95 -1.21
C THR A 65 -10.16 -0.58 -1.25
N GLY A 66 -10.95 -1.20 -0.36
CA GLY A 66 -11.62 -2.50 -0.51
C GLY A 66 -10.70 -3.72 -0.61
N SER A 67 -10.73 -4.59 0.42
CA SER A 67 -10.04 -5.89 0.52
C SER A 67 -8.97 -6.06 -0.55
N ALA A 68 -7.77 -5.50 -0.27
CA ALA A 68 -6.64 -5.55 -1.19
C ALA A 68 -6.50 -7.00 -1.67
N ARG A 69 -7.01 -7.28 -2.88
CA ARG A 69 -6.87 -8.59 -3.46
C ARG A 69 -5.38 -8.69 -3.65
N GLU A 70 -4.76 -9.72 -3.09
CA GLU A 70 -3.33 -9.97 -3.17
C GLU A 70 -2.78 -9.76 -4.60
N ARG A 71 -3.62 -10.05 -5.61
CA ARG A 71 -3.40 -9.73 -7.02
C ARG A 71 -3.04 -8.27 -7.32
N ASP A 72 -3.74 -7.28 -6.76
CA ASP A 72 -3.44 -5.87 -7.01
C ASP A 72 -2.11 -5.46 -6.39
N ARG A 73 -1.83 -5.96 -5.18
CA ARG A 73 -0.54 -5.76 -4.50
C ARG A 73 0.59 -6.34 -5.32
N LEU A 74 0.52 -7.63 -5.64
CA LEU A 74 1.50 -8.34 -6.46
C LEU A 74 1.71 -7.62 -7.79
N LYS A 75 0.64 -7.23 -8.48
CA LYS A 75 0.74 -6.51 -9.76
C LYS A 75 1.49 -5.19 -9.62
N MET A 76 1.27 -4.41 -8.56
CA MET A 76 1.98 -3.15 -8.36
C MET A 76 3.47 -3.37 -8.02
N LEU A 77 3.78 -4.38 -7.20
CA LEU A 77 5.16 -4.76 -6.87
C LEU A 77 5.91 -5.29 -8.11
N GLU A 78 5.30 -6.19 -8.87
CA GLU A 78 5.83 -6.72 -10.14
C GLU A 78 6.05 -5.62 -11.18
N SER A 79 5.27 -4.53 -11.11
CA SER A 79 5.45 -3.36 -11.99
C SER A 79 6.63 -2.48 -11.56
N GLY A 80 7.30 -2.77 -10.44
CA GLY A 80 8.47 -2.02 -9.97
C GLY A 80 8.22 -1.08 -8.79
N SER A 81 7.10 -1.22 -8.09
CA SER A 81 6.88 -0.49 -6.83
C SER A 81 7.77 -1.09 -5.74
N GLU A 82 8.60 -0.27 -5.08
CA GLU A 82 9.48 -0.74 -4.00
C GLU A 82 8.70 -1.08 -2.73
N ILE A 83 7.66 -0.29 -2.46
CA ILE A 83 6.79 -0.46 -1.30
C ILE A 83 5.32 -0.40 -1.73
N PHE A 84 4.50 -1.25 -1.13
CA PHE A 84 3.05 -1.20 -1.27
C PHE A 84 2.40 -0.99 0.10
N ALA A 85 1.54 0.02 0.18
CA ALA A 85 0.64 0.23 1.30
C ALA A 85 -0.81 -0.01 0.85
N GLY A 86 -1.58 -0.75 1.64
CA GLY A 86 -2.97 -1.04 1.34
C GLY A 86 -3.84 -0.85 2.57
N LEU A 87 -4.97 -0.14 2.41
CA LEU A 87 -5.97 -0.07 3.46
C LEU A 87 -6.95 -1.24 3.29
N CYS A 88 -6.68 -2.35 3.97
CA CYS A 88 -7.62 -3.45 4.08
C CYS A 88 -8.52 -3.22 5.30
N GLY A 89 -9.84 -3.43 5.16
CA GLY A 89 -10.79 -3.36 6.27
C GLY A 89 -10.50 -4.33 7.43
N CYS A 90 -9.50 -5.21 7.29
CA CYS A 90 -8.82 -5.91 8.36
C CYS A 90 -7.31 -5.92 8.07
N ARG A 91 -6.48 -5.34 8.97
CA ARG A 91 -5.00 -5.36 9.01
C ARG A 91 -4.26 -4.76 7.80
N ALA A 92 -3.53 -3.68 8.03
CA ALA A 92 -2.41 -3.28 7.19
C ALA A 92 -1.24 -4.25 7.43
N SER A 93 -0.71 -4.85 6.37
CA SER A 93 0.56 -5.57 6.36
C SER A 93 1.56 -4.75 5.57
N ILE A 94 2.64 -4.32 6.23
CA ILE A 94 3.81 -3.74 5.58
C ILE A 94 4.80 -4.90 5.44
N ASP A 95 5.04 -5.36 4.21
CA ASP A 95 6.16 -6.27 3.94
C ASP A 95 7.44 -5.44 3.91
N SER A 96 8.25 -5.59 4.96
CA SER A 96 9.63 -5.12 5.02
C SER A 96 10.53 -6.35 4.95
N GLY A 97 11.16 -6.56 3.80
CA GLY A 97 12.20 -7.57 3.59
C GLY A 97 13.51 -7.23 4.28
#